data_AF-A0A8H7X0Q6-F1
#
_entry.id   AF-A0A8H7X0Q6-F1
#
_cell.length_a   1.000
_cell.length_b   1.000
_cell.length_c   1.000
_cell.angle_alpha   90.00
_cell.angle_beta   90.00
_cell.angle_gamma   90.00
#
_symmetry.space_group_name_H-M   'P 1'
#
loop_
_entity.id
_entity.type
_entity.pdbx_description
1 polymer ?
#
loop_
_entity_poly.entity_id
_entity_poly.type
_entity_poly.pdbx_seq_one_letter_code
_entity_poly.pdbx_strand_id
1 'polypeptide(L)'
;MSSTPLQFISQGTAGKGPGGSDRRLIRAHVMKGKNAGRPRPSTKKAAAIVPIKHPFTTTRIPTAAYPQPAPKAGRPLLWNDLCLTTFPGQLDSESTKLMHRWFFDISDELFPPQFCSKFDIVKSVWANCVLIDEAYFHCTLAISASYVDFYERRPRMSSKALYHISQAYSLVNVKLSGPDCVSDNAIAAVVSLAIYQQIHHLYSTGLIHLNGLRRMIELRGGMAKLIKQNRALAVKPLRLVV
;
A
#
# COMPACT_ATOMS: atom_id res chain seq x y z
N MET A 1 40.62 -1.63 -25.42
CA MET A 1 39.24 -1.07 -25.41
C MET A 1 38.87 -0.73 -26.84
N SER A 2 37.98 -1.50 -27.48
CA SER A 2 37.53 -1.21 -28.85
C SER A 2 36.32 -0.30 -28.79
N SER A 3 36.48 0.98 -29.10
CA SER A 3 35.37 1.92 -29.31
C SER A 3 34.76 1.64 -30.67
N THR A 4 33.52 1.18 -30.69
CA THR A 4 32.76 1.04 -31.94
C THR A 4 32.38 2.45 -32.42
N PRO A 5 32.66 2.85 -33.67
CA PRO A 5 32.34 4.18 -34.16
C PRO A 5 30.82 4.44 -34.10
N LEU A 6 30.44 5.68 -33.78
CA LEU A 6 29.05 6.11 -33.70
C LEU A 6 28.44 6.08 -35.11
N GLN A 7 27.38 5.29 -35.29
CA GLN A 7 26.67 5.15 -36.56
C GLN A 7 25.38 5.97 -36.50
N PHE A 8 25.25 6.94 -37.41
CA PHE A 8 24.10 7.83 -37.50
C PHE A 8 23.07 7.27 -38.51
N ILE A 9 21.78 7.43 -38.18
CA ILE A 9 20.65 7.05 -39.05
C ILE A 9 20.07 8.35 -39.61
N SER A 10 20.11 8.51 -40.94
CA SER A 10 19.49 9.64 -41.62
C SER A 10 17.98 9.40 -41.76
N GLN A 11 17.16 10.34 -41.32
CA GLN A 11 15.73 10.31 -41.63
C GLN A 11 15.53 10.72 -43.09
N GLY A 12 14.92 9.83 -43.88
CA GLY A 12 14.42 10.18 -45.21
C GLY A 12 13.34 11.25 -45.14
N THR A 13 13.07 11.90 -46.28
CA THR A 13 12.17 13.05 -46.41
C THR A 13 10.79 12.83 -45.77
N ALA A 14 10.23 13.94 -45.27
CA ALA A 14 9.12 14.06 -44.34
C ALA A 14 8.03 12.99 -44.43
N GLY A 15 7.84 12.25 -43.33
CA GLY A 15 6.64 11.46 -43.05
C GLY A 15 6.80 9.93 -43.05
N LYS A 16 7.91 9.37 -43.53
CA LYS A 16 8.20 7.93 -43.39
C LYS A 16 9.16 7.68 -42.23
N GLY A 17 8.67 6.99 -41.19
CA GLY A 17 9.50 6.54 -40.08
C GLY A 17 10.63 5.60 -40.51
N PRO A 18 11.61 5.33 -39.63
CA PRO A 18 12.83 4.60 -39.96
C PRO A 18 12.54 3.23 -40.59
N GLY A 19 13.37 2.85 -41.57
CA GLY A 19 13.26 1.60 -42.33
C GLY A 19 13.48 0.36 -41.46
N GLY A 20 13.18 -0.83 -42.01
CA GLY A 20 13.31 -2.09 -41.27
C GLY A 20 14.71 -2.36 -40.74
N SER A 21 15.74 -2.02 -41.52
CA SER A 21 17.16 -2.08 -41.13
C SER A 21 17.49 -1.16 -39.96
N ASP A 22 17.00 0.08 -40.01
CA ASP A 22 17.24 1.11 -38.98
C ASP A 22 16.57 0.73 -37.66
N ARG A 23 15.32 0.26 -37.72
CA ARG A 23 14.61 -0.25 -36.54
C ARG A 23 15.35 -1.42 -35.90
N ARG A 24 15.98 -2.28 -36.68
CA ARG A 24 16.80 -3.40 -36.17
C ARG A 24 18.08 -2.90 -35.49
N LEU A 25 18.75 -1.90 -36.07
CA LEU A 25 19.93 -1.27 -35.47
C LEU A 25 19.60 -0.55 -34.16
N ILE A 26 18.52 0.23 -34.13
CA ILE A 26 18.03 0.91 -32.92
C ILE A 26 17.74 -0.12 -31.81
N ARG A 27 17.02 -1.20 -32.12
CA ARG A 27 16.72 -2.26 -31.13
C ARG A 27 17.99 -2.95 -30.62
N ALA A 28 18.95 -3.26 -31.49
CA ALA A 28 20.20 -3.88 -31.08
C ALA A 28 21.02 -2.96 -30.16
N HIS A 29 21.01 -1.66 -30.42
CA HIS A 29 21.73 -0.67 -29.61
C HIS A 29 21.06 -0.42 -28.25
N VAL A 30 19.73 -0.23 -28.22
CA VAL A 30 18.96 -0.01 -26.98
C VAL A 30 18.99 -1.24 -26.05
N MET A 31 19.24 -2.43 -26.59
CA MET A 31 19.31 -3.67 -25.80
C MET A 31 20.73 -4.04 -25.35
N LYS A 32 21.78 -3.34 -25.81
CA LYS A 32 23.13 -3.50 -25.23
C LYS A 32 23.11 -2.98 -23.80
N GLY A 33 23.30 -3.89 -22.84
CA GLY A 33 23.30 -3.59 -21.40
C GLY A 33 22.08 -4.16 -20.66
N LYS A 34 20.90 -4.26 -21.29
CA LYS A 34 19.69 -4.77 -20.64
C LYS A 34 19.76 -6.27 -20.30
N ASN A 35 20.64 -7.00 -20.99
CA ASN A 35 20.89 -8.44 -20.81
C ASN A 35 22.33 -8.75 -20.33
N ALA A 36 23.16 -7.74 -20.04
CA ALA A 36 24.49 -7.98 -19.50
C ALA A 36 24.36 -8.56 -18.08
N GLY A 37 24.76 -9.82 -17.89
CA GLY A 37 24.72 -10.51 -16.59
C GLY A 37 23.51 -11.41 -16.34
N ARG A 38 22.56 -11.56 -17.28
CA ARG A 38 21.48 -12.54 -17.13
C ARG A 38 21.90 -13.92 -17.67
N PRO A 39 21.94 -14.98 -16.86
CA PRO A 39 22.21 -16.32 -17.37
C PRO A 39 21.09 -16.77 -18.33
N ARG A 40 21.50 -17.35 -19.45
CA ARG A 40 20.60 -17.87 -20.49
C ARG A 40 19.87 -19.11 -19.92
N PRO A 41 18.54 -19.22 -19.99
CA PRO A 41 17.85 -20.44 -19.57
C PRO A 41 18.34 -21.59 -20.46
N SER A 42 18.88 -22.64 -19.82
CA SER A 42 19.30 -23.85 -20.51
C SER A 42 18.06 -24.64 -20.92
N THR A 43 17.86 -24.83 -22.21
CA THR A 43 16.90 -25.81 -22.75
C THR A 43 17.48 -27.21 -22.53
N LYS A 44 17.28 -27.75 -21.32
CA LYS A 44 17.47 -29.18 -21.07
C LYS A 44 16.15 -29.78 -20.57
N LYS A 45 15.67 -30.75 -21.34
CA LYS A 45 14.43 -31.50 -21.16
C LYS A 45 14.31 -32.02 -19.72
N ALA A 46 13.13 -31.86 -19.13
CA ALA A 46 12.78 -32.43 -17.84
C ALA A 46 12.83 -33.96 -17.92
N ALA A 47 13.71 -34.58 -17.12
CA ALA A 47 13.64 -36.00 -16.81
C ALA A 47 12.82 -36.14 -15.52
N ALA A 48 11.81 -37.01 -15.57
CA ALA A 48 10.92 -37.32 -14.47
C ALA A 48 11.68 -37.85 -13.24
N ILE A 49 11.40 -37.29 -12.06
CA ILE A 49 11.87 -37.82 -10.78
C ILE A 49 10.75 -38.69 -10.20
N VAL A 50 11.05 -39.98 -10.04
CA VAL A 50 10.21 -41.01 -9.41
C VAL A 50 10.25 -40.83 -7.89
N PRO A 51 9.12 -40.93 -7.15
CA PRO A 51 9.17 -40.84 -5.70
C PRO A 51 9.57 -42.19 -5.09
N ILE A 52 10.65 -42.17 -4.31
CA ILE A 52 11.12 -43.29 -3.48
C ILE A 52 10.18 -43.39 -2.26
N LYS A 53 9.48 -44.52 -2.14
CA LYS A 53 8.76 -44.93 -0.92
C LYS A 53 9.75 -45.59 0.02
N HIS A 54 9.83 -45.17 1.29
CA HIS A 54 10.12 -46.05 2.43
C HIS A 54 9.67 -45.41 3.76
N PRO A 55 9.41 -46.23 4.79
CA PRO A 55 8.30 -46.04 5.72
C PRO A 55 8.76 -45.69 7.13
N PHE A 56 8.05 -44.82 7.83
CA PHE A 56 8.02 -44.83 9.29
C PHE A 56 6.61 -44.50 9.77
N THR A 57 6.01 -45.51 10.39
CA THR A 57 4.73 -45.46 11.08
C THR A 57 4.95 -44.86 12.46
N THR A 58 4.33 -43.72 12.76
CA THR A 58 4.08 -43.29 14.14
C THR A 58 2.67 -42.69 14.23
N THR A 59 1.80 -43.47 14.85
CA THR A 59 0.63 -43.14 15.69
C THR A 59 -0.09 -41.81 15.45
N ARG A 60 -1.31 -41.93 14.90
CA ARG A 60 -2.35 -40.89 14.81
C ARG A 60 -2.69 -40.32 16.20
N ILE A 61 -2.40 -39.04 16.41
CA ILE A 61 -3.04 -38.21 17.44
C ILE A 61 -4.25 -37.54 16.77
N PRO A 62 -5.48 -37.58 17.33
CA PRO A 62 -6.60 -36.82 16.79
C PRO A 62 -6.33 -35.33 17.04
N THR A 63 -5.97 -34.59 16.00
CA THR A 63 -6.00 -33.12 16.04
C THR A 63 -7.45 -32.68 16.19
N ALA A 64 -7.76 -32.08 17.34
CA ALA A 64 -9.01 -31.38 17.57
C ALA A 64 -9.27 -30.43 16.40
N ALA A 65 -10.42 -30.57 15.76
CA ALA A 65 -10.86 -29.69 14.70
C ALA A 65 -10.89 -28.26 15.22
N TYR A 66 -10.01 -27.40 14.72
CA TYR A 66 -10.19 -25.96 14.87
C TYR A 66 -11.52 -25.60 14.20
N PRO A 67 -12.50 -25.03 14.93
CA PRO A 67 -13.71 -24.56 14.30
C PRO A 67 -13.33 -23.45 13.32
N GLN A 68 -13.60 -23.66 12.04
CA GLN A 68 -13.62 -22.58 11.07
C GLN A 68 -14.59 -21.53 11.61
N PRO A 69 -14.17 -20.26 11.85
CA PRO A 69 -15.09 -19.26 12.34
C PRO A 69 -16.17 -19.02 11.27
N ALA A 70 -17.41 -19.39 11.60
CA ALA A 70 -18.58 -19.09 10.79
C ALA A 70 -18.64 -17.59 10.47
N PRO A 71 -19.14 -17.19 9.29
CA PRO A 71 -19.28 -15.79 8.95
C PRO A 71 -20.25 -15.15 9.94
N LYS A 72 -19.71 -14.33 10.85
CA LYS A 72 -20.52 -13.64 11.86
C LYS A 72 -21.36 -12.60 11.15
N ALA A 73 -22.68 -12.80 11.15
CA ALA A 73 -23.67 -11.81 10.74
C ALA A 73 -23.63 -10.61 11.71
N GLY A 74 -22.64 -9.73 11.52
CA GLY A 74 -22.76 -8.33 11.89
C GLY A 74 -23.69 -7.66 10.89
N ARG A 75 -24.55 -6.75 11.35
CA ARG A 75 -25.43 -5.96 10.47
C ARG A 75 -24.63 -5.46 9.26
N PRO A 76 -25.03 -5.75 8.02
CA PRO A 76 -24.32 -5.25 6.87
C PRO A 76 -24.68 -3.77 6.75
N LEU A 77 -23.77 -2.88 7.15
CA LEU A 77 -23.70 -1.59 6.47
C LEU A 77 -23.48 -1.96 5.01
N LEU A 78 -24.52 -1.82 4.19
CA LEU A 78 -24.42 -2.14 2.78
C LEU A 78 -23.50 -1.08 2.16
N TRP A 79 -22.55 -1.49 1.32
CA TRP A 79 -21.71 -0.58 0.54
C TRP A 79 -22.52 0.53 -0.14
N ASN A 80 -23.78 0.25 -0.47
CA ASN A 80 -24.76 1.22 -0.98
C ASN A 80 -24.97 2.43 -0.05
N ASP A 81 -24.97 2.25 1.27
CA ASP A 81 -25.12 3.35 2.24
C ASP A 81 -23.87 4.24 2.28
N LEU A 82 -22.68 3.67 2.06
CA LEU A 82 -21.43 4.41 1.89
C LEU A 82 -21.36 5.10 0.52
N CYS A 83 -21.98 4.54 -0.52
CA CYS A 83 -22.11 5.22 -1.82
C CYS A 83 -22.96 6.50 -1.75
N LEU A 84 -23.80 6.66 -0.73
CA LEU A 84 -24.53 7.90 -0.47
C LEU A 84 -23.67 8.96 0.25
N THR A 85 -22.46 8.60 0.70
CA THR A 85 -21.52 9.53 1.31
C THR A 85 -20.59 10.14 0.25
N THR A 86 -20.36 11.45 0.35
CA THR A 86 -19.42 12.15 -0.54
C THR A 86 -17.99 11.89 -0.07
N PHE A 87 -17.17 11.29 -0.94
CA PHE A 87 -15.72 11.16 -0.70
C PHE A 87 -14.97 12.39 -1.19
N PRO A 88 -13.78 12.70 -0.64
CA PRO A 88 -12.99 13.85 -1.08
C PRO A 88 -12.54 13.80 -2.55
N GLY A 89 -12.53 12.61 -3.16
CA GLY A 89 -12.21 12.42 -4.57
C GLY A 89 -13.12 11.39 -5.26
N GLN A 90 -13.14 11.42 -6.60
CA GLN A 90 -13.94 10.47 -7.38
C GLN A 90 -13.40 9.04 -7.22
N LEU A 91 -14.28 8.13 -6.77
CA LEU A 91 -13.97 6.70 -6.70
C LEU A 91 -14.31 6.04 -8.04
N ASP A 92 -13.29 5.60 -8.78
CA ASP A 92 -13.49 4.66 -9.87
C ASP A 92 -13.85 3.25 -9.33
N SER A 93 -14.24 2.33 -10.23
CA SER A 93 -14.65 0.97 -9.84
C SER A 93 -13.57 0.22 -9.04
N GLU A 94 -12.29 0.46 -9.35
CA GLU A 94 -11.17 -0.20 -8.68
C GLU A 94 -10.90 0.41 -7.29
N SER A 95 -10.94 1.74 -7.14
CA SER A 95 -10.80 2.45 -5.87
C SER A 95 -11.96 2.14 -4.93
N THR A 96 -13.17 1.96 -5.49
CA THR A 96 -14.36 1.48 -4.78
C THR A 96 -14.08 0.12 -4.12
N LYS A 97 -13.50 -0.84 -4.85
CA LYS A 97 -13.13 -2.15 -4.30
C LYS A 97 -12.05 -2.05 -3.22
N LEU A 98 -11.05 -1.19 -3.43
CA LEU A 98 -10.01 -0.94 -2.42
C LEU A 98 -10.60 -0.37 -1.13
N MET A 99 -11.53 0.57 -1.25
CA MET A 99 -12.20 1.18 -0.11
C MET A 99 -13.10 0.18 0.63
N HIS A 100 -13.83 -0.66 -0.11
CA HIS A 100 -14.57 -1.76 0.49
C HIS A 100 -13.62 -2.69 1.28
N ARG A 101 -12.49 -3.07 0.68
CA ARG A 101 -11.48 -3.92 1.33
C ARG A 101 -10.93 -3.28 2.60
N TRP A 102 -10.72 -1.97 2.61
CA TRP A 102 -10.30 -1.24 3.81
C TRP A 102 -11.29 -1.40 4.97
N PHE A 103 -12.56 -1.11 4.69
CA PHE A 103 -13.60 -1.06 5.72
C PHE A 103 -13.97 -2.44 6.28
N PHE A 104 -13.83 -3.51 5.49
CA PHE A 104 -14.30 -4.84 5.88
C PHE A 104 -13.18 -5.85 6.19
N ASP A 105 -11.98 -5.67 5.66
CA ASP A 105 -10.91 -6.67 5.79
C ASP A 105 -9.62 -6.08 6.41
N ILE A 106 -9.05 -5.03 5.78
CA ILE A 106 -7.68 -4.57 6.10
C ILE A 106 -7.60 -3.84 7.44
N SER A 107 -8.65 -3.09 7.79
CA SER A 107 -8.65 -2.31 9.03
C SER A 107 -8.57 -3.20 10.27
N ASP A 108 -9.24 -4.34 10.28
CA ASP A 108 -9.17 -5.33 11.36
C ASP A 108 -7.81 -6.04 11.41
N GLU A 109 -7.13 -6.25 10.27
CA GLU A 109 -5.77 -6.83 10.27
C GLU A 109 -4.71 -5.86 10.80
N LEU A 110 -4.79 -4.58 10.41
CA LEU A 110 -3.87 -3.55 10.90
C LEU A 110 -4.17 -3.14 12.36
N PHE A 111 -5.42 -3.31 12.80
CA PHE A 111 -5.87 -2.95 14.15
C PHE A 111 -6.72 -4.07 14.75
N PRO A 112 -6.10 -5.18 15.19
CA PRO A 112 -6.84 -6.36 15.63
C PRO A 112 -7.79 -6.00 16.78
N PRO A 113 -9.06 -6.45 16.75
CA PRO A 113 -10.09 -6.08 17.72
C PRO A 113 -9.83 -6.63 19.13
N GLN A 114 -8.88 -7.55 19.28
CA GLN A 114 -8.42 -8.02 20.59
C GLN A 114 -7.59 -6.96 21.31
N PHE A 115 -6.96 -6.07 20.55
CA PHE A 115 -6.13 -4.99 21.06
C PHE A 115 -6.79 -3.61 20.87
N CYS A 116 -7.73 -3.48 19.93
CA CYS A 116 -8.41 -2.24 19.55
C CYS A 116 -9.93 -2.36 19.75
N SER A 117 -10.62 -1.24 19.98
CA SER A 117 -12.07 -1.23 19.77
C SER A 117 -12.38 -1.69 18.35
N LYS A 118 -13.34 -2.60 18.18
CA LYS A 118 -13.76 -3.09 16.87
C LYS A 118 -14.01 -1.89 15.95
N PHE A 119 -13.48 -1.95 14.74
CA PHE A 119 -13.68 -0.90 13.76
C PHE A 119 -15.19 -0.77 13.47
N ASP A 120 -15.72 0.41 13.76
CA ASP A 120 -17.13 0.76 13.54
C ASP A 120 -17.15 1.95 12.59
N ILE A 121 -17.57 1.72 11.34
CA ILE A 121 -17.60 2.75 10.29
C ILE A 121 -18.37 4.00 10.72
N VAL A 122 -19.43 3.85 11.52
CA VAL A 122 -20.31 4.95 11.93
C VAL A 122 -19.73 5.72 13.12
N LYS A 123 -18.97 5.05 14.00
CA LYS A 123 -18.44 5.64 15.23
C LYS A 123 -16.94 5.97 15.19
N SER A 124 -16.24 5.46 14.18
CA SER A 124 -14.79 5.59 14.08
C SER A 124 -14.44 6.97 13.56
N VAL A 125 -13.74 7.76 14.38
CA VAL A 125 -13.06 9.00 13.95
C VAL A 125 -12.21 8.74 12.71
N TRP A 126 -11.60 7.56 12.61
CA TRP A 126 -10.78 7.16 11.47
C TRP A 126 -11.59 6.88 10.20
N ALA A 127 -12.83 6.41 10.32
CA ALA A 127 -13.73 6.27 9.18
C ALA A 127 -14.18 7.67 8.70
N ASN A 128 -14.50 8.57 9.62
CA ASN A 128 -14.80 9.97 9.27
C ASN A 128 -13.61 10.66 8.60
N CYS A 129 -12.37 10.39 9.02
CA CYS A 129 -11.19 10.92 8.32
C CYS A 129 -11.11 10.48 6.85
N VAL A 130 -11.55 9.25 6.51
CA VAL A 130 -11.60 8.80 5.09
C VAL A 130 -12.59 9.63 4.28
N LEU A 131 -13.70 10.03 4.89
CA LEU A 131 -14.78 10.76 4.20
C LEU A 131 -14.50 12.27 4.10
N ILE A 132 -13.78 12.83 5.07
CA ILE A 132 -13.61 14.29 5.19
C ILE A 132 -12.22 14.75 4.73
N ASP A 133 -11.18 13.96 5.00
CA ASP A 133 -9.80 14.38 4.76
C ASP A 133 -9.21 13.72 3.52
N GLU A 134 -8.93 14.51 2.49
CA GLU A 134 -8.41 14.04 1.21
C GLU A 134 -7.05 13.36 1.34
N ALA A 135 -6.16 13.87 2.21
CA ALA A 135 -4.85 13.27 2.43
C ALA A 135 -4.98 11.87 3.05
N TYR A 136 -5.83 11.73 4.07
CA TYR A 136 -6.13 10.46 4.72
C TYR A 136 -6.87 9.49 3.78
N PHE A 137 -7.78 9.98 2.94
CA PHE A 137 -8.44 9.21 1.88
C PHE A 137 -7.41 8.60 0.92
N HIS A 138 -6.48 9.40 0.41
CA HIS A 138 -5.41 8.91 -0.45
C HIS A 138 -4.48 7.94 0.28
N CYS A 139 -4.12 8.17 1.55
CA CYS A 139 -3.36 7.20 2.33
C CYS A 139 -4.09 5.85 2.43
N THR A 140 -5.41 5.89 2.68
CA THR A 140 -6.26 4.71 2.82
C THR A 140 -6.28 3.87 1.53
N LEU A 141 -6.44 4.53 0.38
CA LEU A 141 -6.38 3.85 -0.93
C LEU A 141 -4.99 3.31 -1.24
N ALA A 142 -3.91 4.01 -0.86
CA ALA A 142 -2.55 3.55 -1.04
C ALA A 142 -2.24 2.30 -0.21
N ILE A 143 -2.64 2.29 1.07
CA ILE A 143 -2.51 1.13 1.95
C ILE A 143 -3.31 -0.04 1.38
N SER A 144 -4.55 0.21 0.97
CA SER A 144 -5.42 -0.83 0.42
C SER A 144 -4.88 -1.45 -0.87
N ALA A 145 -4.37 -0.63 -1.78
CA ALA A 145 -3.72 -1.10 -3.00
C ALA A 145 -2.46 -1.92 -2.68
N SER A 146 -1.64 -1.46 -1.73
CA SER A 146 -0.42 -2.16 -1.30
C SER A 146 -0.72 -3.51 -0.67
N TYR A 147 -1.80 -3.59 0.10
CA TYR A 147 -2.27 -4.83 0.69
C TYR A 147 -2.72 -5.84 -0.37
N VAL A 148 -3.49 -5.38 -1.38
CA VAL A 148 -3.86 -6.23 -2.52
C VAL A 148 -2.61 -6.72 -3.26
N ASP A 149 -1.64 -5.82 -3.53
CA ASP A 149 -0.39 -6.18 -4.19
C ASP A 149 0.39 -7.25 -3.38
N PHE A 150 0.37 -7.17 -2.05
CA PHE A 150 0.97 -8.18 -1.15
C PHE A 150 0.27 -9.54 -1.27
N TYR A 151 -1.07 -9.57 -1.18
CA TYR A 151 -1.86 -10.81 -1.30
C TYR A 151 -1.71 -11.47 -2.67
N GLU A 152 -1.64 -10.67 -3.73
CA GLU A 152 -1.38 -11.14 -5.10
C GLU A 152 0.09 -11.48 -5.37
N ARG A 153 0.97 -11.35 -4.36
CA ARG A 153 2.41 -11.61 -4.44
C ARG A 153 3.08 -10.85 -5.59
N ARG A 154 2.64 -9.60 -5.82
CA ARG A 154 3.22 -8.78 -6.87
C ARG A 154 4.64 -8.36 -6.46
N PRO A 155 5.61 -8.42 -7.40
CA PRO A 155 7.00 -8.10 -7.10
C PRO A 155 7.27 -6.59 -6.99
N ARG A 156 6.30 -5.75 -7.38
CA ARG A 156 6.42 -4.29 -7.38
C ARG A 156 5.10 -3.68 -6.96
N MET A 157 5.20 -2.51 -6.36
CA MET A 157 4.05 -1.66 -6.06
C MET A 157 3.28 -1.31 -7.34
N SER A 158 1.96 -1.39 -7.27
CA SER A 158 1.10 -0.97 -8.37
C SER A 158 1.19 0.53 -8.63
N SER A 159 0.92 0.92 -9.87
CA SER A 159 0.75 2.33 -10.25
C SER A 159 -0.30 3.03 -9.40
N LYS A 160 -1.33 2.29 -8.95
CA LYS A 160 -2.40 2.81 -8.10
C LYS A 160 -1.94 3.11 -6.69
N ALA A 161 -1.20 2.18 -6.06
CA ALA A 161 -0.56 2.44 -4.77
C ALA A 161 0.36 3.67 -4.84
N LEU A 162 1.19 3.75 -5.89
CA LEU A 162 2.10 4.87 -6.13
C LEU A 162 1.37 6.20 -6.38
N TYR A 163 0.28 6.18 -7.14
CA TYR A 163 -0.54 7.37 -7.40
C TYR A 163 -1.11 7.90 -6.09
N HIS A 164 -1.80 7.06 -5.32
CA HIS A 164 -2.45 7.50 -4.09
C HIS A 164 -1.43 7.93 -3.02
N ILE A 165 -0.30 7.24 -2.84
CA ILE A 165 0.70 7.69 -1.87
C ILE A 165 1.36 9.01 -2.30
N SER A 166 1.56 9.24 -3.60
CA SER A 166 2.09 10.51 -4.10
C SER A 166 1.12 11.67 -3.82
N GLN A 167 -0.18 11.47 -4.03
CA GLN A 167 -1.21 12.47 -3.69
C GLN A 167 -1.23 12.75 -2.19
N ALA A 168 -1.21 11.68 -1.37
CA ALA A 168 -1.16 11.80 0.07
C ALA A 168 0.05 12.64 0.55
N TYR A 169 1.25 12.37 0.05
CA TYR A 169 2.43 13.17 0.41
C TYR A 169 2.29 14.64 0.02
N SER A 170 1.76 14.93 -1.18
CA SER A 170 1.54 16.31 -1.62
C SER A 170 0.57 17.05 -0.70
N LEU A 171 -0.58 16.43 -0.40
CA LEU A 171 -1.62 17.02 0.44
C LEU A 171 -1.17 17.17 1.91
N VAL A 172 -0.43 16.19 2.45
CA VAL A 172 0.15 16.29 3.79
C VAL A 172 1.15 17.44 3.86
N ASN A 173 2.02 17.60 2.86
CA ASN A 173 2.99 18.70 2.84
C ASN A 173 2.30 20.07 2.83
N VAL A 174 1.24 20.24 2.03
CA VAL A 174 0.43 21.47 2.04
C VAL A 174 -0.18 21.69 3.42
N LYS A 175 -0.79 20.65 4.01
CA LYS A 175 -1.45 20.74 5.31
C LYS A 175 -0.48 21.09 6.44
N LEU A 176 0.70 20.49 6.46
CA LEU A 176 1.75 20.75 7.45
C LEU A 176 2.40 22.13 7.29
N SER A 177 2.30 22.75 6.11
CA SER A 177 2.78 24.11 5.86
C SER A 177 1.76 25.19 6.24
N GLY A 178 0.51 24.79 6.52
CA GLY A 178 -0.58 25.70 6.83
C GLY A 178 -0.84 25.88 8.33
N PRO A 179 -1.84 26.71 8.70
CA PRO A 179 -2.22 26.94 10.09
C PRO A 179 -2.78 25.69 10.78
N ASP A 180 -3.35 24.76 10.01
CA ASP A 180 -3.94 23.51 10.52
C ASP A 180 -2.92 22.37 10.65
N CYS A 181 -1.62 22.68 10.70
CA CYS A 181 -0.52 21.72 10.71
C CYS A 181 -0.52 20.76 11.90
N VAL A 182 -1.27 21.06 12.97
CA VAL A 182 -1.46 20.19 14.15
C VAL A 182 -2.92 19.81 14.40
N SER A 183 -3.80 19.99 13.41
CA SER A 183 -5.21 19.58 13.48
C SER A 183 -5.37 18.07 13.66
N ASP A 184 -6.56 17.63 14.10
CA ASP A 184 -6.91 16.20 14.19
C ASP A 184 -6.70 15.47 12.86
N ASN A 185 -7.08 16.11 11.74
CA ASN A 185 -6.90 15.58 10.39
C ASN A 185 -5.43 15.51 9.97
N ALA A 186 -4.61 16.51 10.33
CA ALA A 186 -3.17 16.47 10.08
C ALA A 186 -2.50 15.31 10.83
N ILE A 187 -2.82 15.15 12.11
CA ILE A 187 -2.34 14.04 12.93
C ILE A 187 -2.77 12.71 12.33
N ALA A 188 -4.04 12.58 11.93
CA ALA A 188 -4.55 11.37 11.32
C ALA A 188 -3.81 11.01 10.02
N ALA A 189 -3.56 11.99 9.15
CA ALA A 189 -2.84 11.80 7.89
C ALA A 189 -1.38 11.36 8.12
N VAL A 190 -0.66 11.96 9.08
CA VAL A 190 0.71 11.55 9.42
C VAL A 190 0.75 10.16 10.05
N VAL A 191 -0.24 9.81 10.89
CA VAL A 191 -0.42 8.44 11.40
C VAL A 191 -0.58 7.45 10.24
N SER A 192 -1.40 7.76 9.24
CA SER A 192 -1.59 6.87 8.08
C SER A 192 -0.32 6.71 7.23
N LEU A 193 0.51 7.76 7.09
CA LEU A 193 1.81 7.64 6.44
C LEU A 193 2.79 6.75 7.22
N ALA A 194 2.80 6.86 8.56
CA ALA A 194 3.63 5.98 9.40
C ALA A 194 3.21 4.50 9.25
N ILE A 195 1.90 4.22 9.28
CA ILE A 195 1.34 2.88 9.05
C ILE A 195 1.72 2.37 7.66
N TYR A 196 1.60 3.21 6.64
CA TYR A 196 1.98 2.85 5.28
C TYR A 196 3.46 2.43 5.20
N GLN A 197 4.38 3.21 5.78
CA GLN A 197 5.80 2.83 5.81
C GLN A 197 6.07 1.53 6.58
N GLN A 198 5.31 1.28 7.64
CA GLN A 198 5.41 0.03 8.41
C GLN A 198 5.02 -1.19 7.58
N ILE A 199 3.93 -1.12 6.82
CA ILE A 199 3.46 -2.21 5.93
C ILE A 199 4.51 -2.53 4.85
N HIS A 200 5.22 -1.52 4.37
CA HIS A 200 6.30 -1.67 3.39
C HIS A 200 7.66 -2.00 4.03
N HIS A 201 7.72 -2.20 5.34
CA HIS A 201 8.96 -2.46 6.10
C HIS A 201 10.06 -1.39 5.89
N LEU A 202 9.67 -0.15 5.60
CA LEU A 202 10.56 0.99 5.39
C LEU A 202 10.77 1.75 6.71
N TYR A 203 11.42 1.09 7.67
CA TYR A 203 11.55 1.58 9.05
C TYR A 203 12.23 2.94 9.16
N SER A 204 13.30 3.20 8.39
CA SER A 204 14.02 4.47 8.43
C SER A 204 13.12 5.66 8.06
N THR A 205 12.35 5.53 6.99
CA THR A 205 11.36 6.54 6.59
C THR A 205 10.19 6.60 7.59
N GLY A 206 9.76 5.45 8.12
CA GLY A 206 8.75 5.38 9.17
C GLY A 206 9.11 6.23 10.39
N LEU A 207 10.38 6.17 10.84
CA LEU A 207 10.87 6.96 11.97
C LEU A 207 10.74 8.48 11.72
N ILE A 208 10.90 8.95 10.49
CA ILE A 208 10.70 10.37 10.15
C ILE A 208 9.25 10.78 10.44
N HIS A 209 8.28 9.95 10.02
CA HIS A 209 6.87 10.20 10.30
C HIS A 209 6.54 10.12 11.79
N LEU A 210 7.13 9.18 12.53
CA LEU A 210 6.93 9.04 13.98
C LEU A 210 7.50 10.22 14.76
N ASN A 211 8.69 10.71 14.38
CA ASN A 211 9.29 11.90 15.00
C ASN A 211 8.46 13.15 14.72
N GLY A 212 7.98 13.32 13.48
CA GLY A 212 7.06 14.39 13.12
C GLY A 212 5.76 14.32 13.92
N LEU A 213 5.16 13.14 14.01
CA LEU A 213 3.94 12.88 14.79
C LEU A 213 4.12 13.22 16.27
N ARG A 214 5.23 12.78 16.88
CA ARG A 214 5.57 13.15 18.27
C ARG A 214 5.63 14.66 18.44
N ARG A 215 6.32 15.37 17.54
CA ARG A 215 6.42 16.83 17.59
C ARG A 215 5.05 17.51 17.46
N MET A 216 4.18 17.04 16.57
CA MET A 216 2.81 17.58 16.41
C MET A 216 2.00 17.42 17.71
N ILE A 217 2.12 16.28 18.39
CA ILE A 217 1.43 16.02 19.65
C ILE A 217 1.96 16.94 20.76
N GLU A 218 3.28 17.12 20.84
CA GLU A 218 3.88 18.04 21.82
C GLU A 218 3.40 19.48 21.63
N LEU A 219 3.29 19.95 20.38
CA LEU A 219 2.76 21.29 20.07
C LEU A 219 1.31 21.48 20.51
N ARG A 220 0.53 20.40 20.68
CA ARG A 220 -0.83 20.45 21.25
C ARG A 220 -0.87 20.45 22.77
N GLY A 221 0.27 20.36 23.43
CA GLY A 221 0.39 20.21 24.88
C GLY A 221 0.45 18.74 25.33
N GLY A 222 0.97 17.87 24.47
CA GLY A 222 1.32 16.49 24.80
C GLY A 222 0.16 15.49 24.71
N MET A 223 0.51 14.22 24.88
CA MET A 223 -0.41 13.09 24.69
C MET A 223 -1.60 13.12 25.67
N ALA A 224 -1.37 13.50 26.92
CA ALA A 224 -2.44 13.57 27.92
C ALA A 224 -3.55 14.56 27.52
N LYS A 225 -3.17 15.71 26.97
CA LYS A 225 -4.12 16.71 26.46
C LYS A 225 -4.84 16.21 25.22
N LEU A 226 -4.15 15.51 24.32
CA LEU A 226 -4.78 14.89 23.14
C LEU A 226 -5.83 13.84 23.55
N ILE A 227 -5.52 12.97 24.53
CA ILE A 227 -6.47 11.97 25.05
C ILE A 227 -7.71 12.65 25.65
N LYS A 228 -7.53 13.75 26.38
CA LYS A 228 -8.63 14.51 26.99
C LYS A 228 -9.54 15.17 25.94
N GLN A 229 -8.96 15.67 24.86
CA GLN A 229 -9.69 16.36 23.79
C GLN A 229 -10.36 15.39 22.80
N ASN A 230 -9.62 14.39 22.34
CA ASN A 230 -10.08 13.41 21.37
C ASN A 230 -9.42 12.04 21.62
N ARG A 231 -9.99 11.31 22.58
CA ARG A 231 -9.50 9.98 22.96
C ARG A 231 -9.45 9.02 21.77
N ALA A 232 -10.45 9.07 20.88
CA ALA A 232 -10.55 8.15 19.74
C ALA A 232 -9.42 8.37 18.72
N LEU A 233 -9.00 9.61 18.50
CA LEU A 233 -7.82 9.94 17.71
C LEU A 233 -6.53 9.50 18.42
N ALA A 234 -6.43 9.68 19.74
CA ALA A 234 -5.20 9.41 20.48
C ALA A 234 -4.78 7.92 20.51
N VAL A 235 -5.72 6.99 20.30
CA VAL A 235 -5.44 5.54 20.39
C VAL A 235 -4.34 5.09 19.42
N LYS A 236 -4.34 5.55 18.16
CA LYS A 236 -3.31 5.11 17.20
C LYS A 236 -1.93 5.75 17.46
N PRO A 237 -1.81 7.08 17.64
CA PRO A 237 -0.54 7.69 18.01
C PRO A 237 0.10 7.08 19.27
N LEU A 238 -0.70 6.75 20.30
CA LEU A 238 -0.22 6.09 21.51
C LEU A 238 0.53 4.77 21.24
N ARG A 239 0.18 4.03 20.19
CA ARG A 239 0.85 2.77 19.86
C ARG A 239 2.05 2.92 18.95
N LEU A 240 2.11 4.03 18.23
CA LEU A 240 3.15 4.30 17.25
C LEU A 240 4.33 5.07 17.84
N VAL A 241 4.09 5.88 18.88
CA VAL A 241 5.06 6.83 19.42
C VAL A 241 5.68 6.37 20.74
N VAL A 242 5.10 5.37 21.41
CA VAL A 242 5.58 4.78 22.67
C VAL A 242 6.57 3.65 22.39
#